data_AF-A0A087U3U9-F1
#
_entry.id   AF-A0A087U3U9-F1
#
_cell.length_a   1.000
_cell.length_b   1.000
_cell.length_c   1.000
_cell.angle_alpha   90.00
_cell.angle_beta   90.00
_cell.angle_gamma   90.00
#
_symmetry.space_group_name_H-M   'P 1'
#
loop_
_entity.id
_entity.type
_entity.pdbx_description
1 polymer ?
#
loop_
_entity_poly.entity_id
_entity_poly.type
_entity_poly.pdbx_seq_one_letter_code
_entity_poly.pdbx_strand_id
1 'polypeptide(L)' 'MQLSNGIFSAYIDVFTPNTYVMVVISDPNITPAITLLNIKNARKHFEKLEGVRQPQPLLATQ' A
#
# COMPACT_ATOMS: atom_id res chain seq x y z
N MET A 1 1.41 1.98 -12.34
CA MET A 1 0.64 2.85 -13.25
C MET A 1 0.37 4.18 -12.55
N GLN A 2 0.53 5.30 -13.25
CA GLN A 2 0.22 6.64 -12.73
C GLN A 2 -0.77 7.34 -13.66
N LEU A 3 -1.76 8.01 -13.08
CA LEU A 3 -2.71 8.91 -13.75
C LEU A 3 -2.56 10.28 -13.10
N SER A 4 -2.49 11.36 -13.87
CA SER A 4 -2.56 12.71 -13.33
C SER A 4 -3.39 13.59 -14.24
N ASN A 5 -4.35 14.29 -13.66
CA ASN A 5 -5.02 15.42 -14.28
C ASN A 5 -4.79 16.66 -13.40
N GLY A 6 -5.17 17.85 -13.85
CA GLY A 6 -4.99 19.10 -13.08
C GLY A 6 -5.79 19.18 -11.77
N ILE A 7 -6.51 18.12 -11.38
CA ILE A 7 -7.37 18.05 -10.21
C ILE A 7 -6.83 17.03 -9.20
N PHE A 8 -6.29 15.90 -9.68
CA PHE A 8 -5.72 14.86 -8.84
C PHE A 8 -4.67 14.01 -9.58
N SER A 9 -3.84 13.36 -8.80
CA SER A 9 -2.96 12.28 -9.23
C SER A 9 -3.35 10.97 -8.55
N ALA A 10 -3.37 9.88 -9.30
CA ALA A 10 -3.60 8.54 -8.78
C ALA A 10 -2.46 7.59 -9.18
N TYR A 11 -2.12 6.70 -8.26
CA TYR A 11 -1.04 5.72 -8.40
C TYR A 11 -1.60 4.34 -8.10
N ILE A 12 -1.44 3.41 -9.04
CA ILE A 12 -1.77 1.99 -8.84
C ILE A 12 -0.49 1.19 -8.97
N ASP A 13 -0.12 0.47 -7.91
CA ASP A 13 1.11 -0.33 -7.87
C ASP A 13 0.90 -1.64 -7.12
N VAL A 14 1.74 -2.63 -7.41
CA VAL A 14 1.85 -3.85 -6.61
C VAL A 14 2.26 -3.43 -5.21
N PHE A 15 1.56 -3.89 -4.17
CA PHE A 15 1.84 -3.44 -2.81
C PHE A 15 2.43 -4.54 -1.95
N THR A 16 1.78 -5.68 -1.86
CA THR A 16 2.26 -6.89 -1.19
C THR A 16 2.26 -8.05 -2.19
N PRO A 17 2.68 -9.28 -1.83
CA PRO A 17 2.60 -10.43 -2.74
C PRO A 17 1.19 -10.69 -3.28
N ASN A 18 0.15 -10.33 -2.52
CA ASN A 18 -1.23 -10.67 -2.81
C ASN A 18 -2.13 -9.47 -3.10
N THR A 19 -1.61 -8.24 -3.03
CA THR A 19 -2.45 -7.03 -3.15
C THR A 19 -1.82 -5.96 -4.02
N TYR A 20 -2.69 -5.12 -4.57
CA TYR A 20 -2.35 -3.84 -5.19
C TYR A 20 -2.82 -2.70 -4.29
N VAL A 21 -2.14 -1.56 -4.39
CA VAL A 21 -2.53 -0.31 -3.72
C VAL A 21 -2.93 0.72 -4.75
N MET A 22 -3.98 1.49 -4.46
CA MET A 22 -4.34 2.70 -5.16
C MET A 22 -4.20 3.89 -4.20
N VAL A 23 -3.37 4.88 -4.57
CA VAL A 23 -3.20 6.12 -3.80
C VAL A 23 -3.71 7.28 -4.63
N VAL A 24 -4.63 8.08 -4.09
CA VAL A 24 -5.19 9.28 -4.73
C VAL A 24 -4.74 10.51 -3.96
N ILE A 25 -4.19 11.49 -4.67
CA ILE A 25 -3.65 12.74 -4.13
C ILE A 25 -4.33 13.89 -4.86
N SER A 26 -4.94 14.80 -4.11
CA SER A 26 -5.57 16.01 -4.65
C SER A 26 -4.63 17.20 -4.80
N ASP A 27 -3.48 17.19 -4.12
CA ASP A 27 -2.50 18.28 -4.21
C ASP A 27 -1.53 18.06 -5.38
N PRO A 28 -1.60 18.89 -6.45
CA PRO A 28 -0.75 18.74 -7.63
C PRO A 28 0.71 19.14 -7.38
N ASN A 29 1.03 19.80 -6.25
CA ASN A 29 2.39 20.23 -5.93
C ASN A 29 3.23 19.10 -5.34
N ILE A 30 2.60 18.01 -4.89
CA ILE A 30 3.32 16.84 -4.38
C ILE A 30 4.07 16.17 -5.53
N THR A 31 5.39 16.12 -5.40
CA THR A 31 6.24 15.49 -6.41
C THR A 31 5.98 13.97 -6.45
N PRO A 32 5.75 13.37 -7.64
CA PRO A 32 5.48 11.94 -7.77
C PRO A 32 6.50 11.02 -7.08
N ALA A 33 7.77 11.42 -7.07
CA ALA A 33 8.85 10.67 -6.41
C ALA A 33 8.62 10.48 -4.91
N ILE A 34 8.03 11.46 -4.22
CA ILE A 34 7.73 11.39 -2.78
C ILE A 34 6.67 10.31 -2.54
N THR A 35 5.61 10.32 -3.35
CA THR A 35 4.52 9.34 -3.26
C THR A 35 5.03 7.93 -3.50
N LEU A 36 5.83 7.72 -4.55
CA LEU A 36 6.41 6.41 -4.87
C LEU A 36 7.36 5.91 -3.77
N LEU A 37 8.17 6.79 -3.19
CA LEU A 37 9.03 6.45 -2.05
C LEU A 37 8.20 6.02 -0.84
N ASN A 38 7.11 6.74 -0.55
CA ASN A 38 6.22 6.41 0.55
C ASN A 38 5.50 5.07 0.34
N ILE A 39 5.02 4.78 -0.87
CA ILE A 39 4.44 3.47 -1.23
C ILE A 39 5.48 2.36 -0.99
N LYS A 40 6.71 2.54 -1.47
CA LYS A 40 7.80 1.57 -1.25
C LYS A 40 8.10 1.35 0.23
N ASN A 41 8.16 2.42 1.01
CA ASN A 41 8.46 2.34 2.45
C ASN A 41 7.32 1.70 3.24
N ALA A 42 6.07 1.93 2.85
CA ALA A 42 4.90 1.35 3.49
C ALA A 42 4.81 -0.17 3.25
N ARG A 43 5.19 -0.68 2.07
CA ARG A 43 5.11 -2.11 1.68
C ARG A 43 5.53 -3.06 2.80
N LYS A 44 6.74 -2.89 3.36
CA LYS A 44 7.28 -3.79 4.41
C LYS A 44 6.39 -3.90 5.65
N HIS A 45 5.68 -2.83 5.99
CA HIS A 45 4.78 -2.81 7.14
C HIS A 45 3.52 -3.63 6.85
N PHE A 46 2.99 -3.53 5.63
CA PHE A 46 1.82 -4.28 5.20
C PHE A 46 2.13 -5.75 4.92
N GLU A 47 3.28 -6.07 4.33
CA GLU A 47 3.75 -7.46 4.18
C GLU A 47 3.86 -8.17 5.54
N LYS A 48 4.35 -7.46 6.57
CA LYS A 48 4.38 -8.00 7.94
C LYS A 48 2.96 -8.27 8.46
N LEU A 49 2.01 -7.38 8.23
CA LEU A 49 0.61 -7.56 8.66
C LEU A 49 -0.08 -8.74 7.94
N GLU A 50 0.23 -8.95 6.65
CA GLU A 50 -0.22 -10.13 5.92
C GLU A 50 0.36 -11.43 6.50
N GLY A 51 1.65 -11.45 6.84
CA GLY A 51 2.31 -12.60 7.47
C GLY A 51 1.90 -12.83 8.94
N VAL A 52 1.46 -11.79 9.66
CA VAL A 52 0.97 -11.88 11.05
C VAL A 52 -0.45 -12.46 11.12
N ARG A 53 -1.20 -12.54 10.01
CA ARG A 53 -2.40 -13.38 9.92
C ARG A 53 -2.03 -14.87 9.86
N GLN A 54 -1.12 -15.33 10.73
CA GLN A 54 -1.10 -16.74 11.09
C GLN A 54 -2.40 -17.03 11.86
N PRO A 55 -3.11 -18.12 11.56
CA PRO A 55 -4.30 -18.48 12.32
C PRO A 55 -3.90 -18.53 13.80
N GLN A 56 -4.62 -17.77 14.64
CA GLN A 56 -4.61 -17.98 16.08
C GLN A 56 -4.70 -19.50 16.29
N PRO A 57 -3.79 -20.15 17.04
CA PRO A 57 -4.00 -21.53 17.41
C PRO A 57 -5.33 -21.52 18.15
N LEU A 58 -6.35 -22.15 17.55
CA LEU A 58 -7.59 -22.45 18.23
C LEU A 58 -7.15 -23.14 19.51
N LEU A 59 -7.40 -22.49 20.64
CA LEU A 59 -7.10 -23.01 21.97
C LEU A 59 -7.51 -24.48 21.96
N ALA A 60 -6.52 -25.38 22.04
CA ALA A 60 -6.75 -26.77 22.32
C ALA A 60 -7.31 -26.80 23.75
N THR A 61 -8.62 -26.62 23.87
CA THR A 61 -9.37 -26.96 25.08
C THR A 61 -9.23 -28.46 25.25
N GLN A 62 -8.43 -28.79 26.27
CA GLN A 62 -8.35 -30.08 26.94
C GLN A 62 -9.75 -30.59 27.33
#